data_AF-A0AAX1MF49-F1
#
_entry.id   AF-A0AAX1MF49-F1
#
_cell.length_a   1.000
_cell.length_b   1.000
_cell.length_c   1.000
_cell.angle_alpha   90.00
_cell.angle_beta   90.00
_cell.angle_gamma   90.00
#
_symmetry.space_group_name_H-M   'P 1'
#
loop_
_entity.id
_entity.type
_entity.pdbx_description
1 polymer ?
#
loop_
_entity_poly.entity_id
_entity_poly.type
_entity_poly.pdbx_seq_one_letter_code
_entity_poly.pdbx_strand_id
1 'polypeptide(L)'
;MHEQLSIKALPWFIKILAAVVGAIFALTLSGDIDKEGRIKINVSVIMKFVFSVAISLYGGSAFIEYYELSKHYSHMAQGFVMLMFAVFGMLCIGILYQAVQLMKGKSLAEIILEVKETFGSIFK
;
A
#
# COMPACT_ATOMS: atom_id res chain seq x y z
N MET A 1 -2.85 -35.24 10.15
CA MET A 1 -2.74 -34.36 8.96
C MET A 1 -3.36 -32.97 9.21
N HIS A 2 -4.51 -32.86 9.91
CA HIS A 2 -5.14 -31.57 10.23
C HIS A 2 -4.32 -30.67 11.19
N GLU A 3 -3.63 -31.23 12.19
CA GLU A 3 -2.82 -30.44 13.13
C GLU A 3 -1.57 -29.81 12.48
N GLN A 4 -0.90 -30.52 11.57
CA GLN A 4 0.26 -29.98 10.86
C GLN A 4 -0.11 -28.85 9.89
N LEU A 5 -1.33 -28.88 9.32
CA LEU A 5 -1.82 -27.81 8.45
C LEU A 5 -2.09 -26.53 9.24
N SER A 6 -2.63 -26.66 10.46
CA SER A 6 -2.93 -25.53 11.35
C SER A 6 -1.66 -24.76 11.77
N ILE A 7 -0.61 -25.49 12.21
CA ILE A 7 0.63 -24.87 12.69
C ILE A 7 1.41 -24.18 11.55
N LYS A 8 1.37 -24.75 10.34
CA LYS A 8 2.03 -24.17 9.16
C LYS A 8 1.24 -23.02 8.51
N ALA A 9 -0.07 -22.99 8.67
CA ALA A 9 -0.92 -21.91 8.15
C ALA A 9 -0.89 -20.65 9.03
N LEU A 10 -0.61 -20.79 10.33
CA LEU A 10 -0.64 -19.69 11.29
C LEU A 10 0.26 -18.50 10.92
N PRO A 11 1.52 -18.69 10.46
CA PRO A 11 2.36 -17.58 10.01
C PRO A 11 1.80 -16.88 8.77
N TRP A 12 1.18 -17.63 7.87
CA TRP A 12 0.57 -17.10 6.66
C TRP A 12 -0.67 -16.27 6.98
N PHE A 13 -1.47 -16.72 7.94
CA PHE A 13 -2.62 -15.98 8.46
C PHE A 13 -2.22 -14.62 9.05
N ILE A 14 -1.15 -14.56 9.84
CA ILE A 14 -0.63 -13.30 10.41
C ILE A 14 -0.23 -12.32 9.30
N LYS A 15 0.40 -12.80 8.23
CA LYS A 15 0.79 -11.98 7.08
C LYS A 15 -0.42 -11.44 6.31
N ILE A 16 -1.45 -12.27 6.09
CA ILE A 16 -2.70 -11.82 5.48
C ILE A 16 -3.36 -10.75 6.35
N LEU A 17 -3.45 -10.97 7.67
CA LEU A 17 -4.01 -9.98 8.59
C LEU A 17 -3.26 -8.64 8.49
N ALA A 18 -1.93 -8.68 8.45
CA ALA A 18 -1.12 -7.48 8.29
C ALA A 18 -1.38 -6.76 6.96
N ALA A 19 -1.55 -7.51 5.87
CA ALA A 19 -1.93 -6.96 4.56
C ALA A 19 -3.31 -6.29 4.58
N VAL A 20 -4.30 -6.93 5.20
CA VAL A 20 -5.67 -6.38 5.33
C VAL A 20 -5.67 -5.12 6.20
N VAL A 21 -4.99 -5.14 7.34
CA VAL A 21 -4.85 -3.96 8.22
C VAL A 21 -4.15 -2.82 7.48
N GLY A 22 -3.09 -3.13 6.73
CA GLY A 22 -2.40 -2.15 5.91
C GLY A 22 -3.29 -1.54 4.81
N ALA A 23 -4.14 -2.35 4.17
CA ALA A 23 -5.09 -1.87 3.18
C ALA A 23 -6.16 -0.96 3.80
N ILE A 24 -6.66 -1.28 5.00
CA ILE A 24 -7.57 -0.41 5.75
C ILE A 24 -6.88 0.93 6.05
N PHE A 25 -5.64 0.91 6.54
CA PHE A 25 -4.89 2.15 6.77
C PHE A 25 -4.71 2.96 5.49
N ALA A 26 -4.39 2.31 4.37
CA ALA A 26 -4.23 3.00 3.10
C ALA A 26 -5.54 3.68 2.64
N LEU A 27 -6.69 3.06 2.88
CA LEU A 27 -8.01 3.67 2.62
C LEU A 27 -8.31 4.82 3.58
N THR A 28 -7.97 4.70 4.86
CA THR A 28 -8.09 5.80 5.83
C THR A 28 -7.26 7.00 5.40
N LEU A 29 -6.00 6.78 5.02
CA LEU A 29 -5.10 7.83 4.55
C LEU A 29 -5.57 8.45 3.22
N SER A 30 -6.25 7.68 2.37
CA SER A 30 -6.84 8.15 1.12
C SER A 30 -8.14 8.94 1.32
N GLY A 31 -8.65 9.04 2.57
CA GLY A 31 -9.92 9.69 2.87
C GLY A 31 -11.16 8.89 2.45
N ASP A 32 -11.00 7.62 2.08
CA ASP A 32 -12.11 6.74 1.71
C ASP A 32 -12.85 6.20 2.96
N ILE A 33 -12.21 6.28 4.13
CA ILE A 33 -12.81 6.03 5.45
C ILE A 33 -12.97 7.37 6.15
N ASP A 34 -14.21 7.74 6.45
CA ASP A 34 -14.53 9.00 7.14
C ASP A 34 -14.05 8.97 8.61
N LYS A 35 -13.96 10.14 9.26
CA LYS A 35 -13.58 10.30 10.67
C LYS A 35 -14.52 9.55 11.63
N GLU A 36 -15.74 9.25 11.19
CA GLU A 36 -16.72 8.42 11.90
C GLU A 36 -16.55 6.92 11.62
N GLY A 37 -15.54 6.50 10.84
CA GLY A 37 -15.29 5.11 10.47
C GLY A 37 -16.20 4.57 9.36
N ARG A 38 -16.99 5.43 8.71
CA ARG A 38 -17.90 5.02 7.64
C ARG A 38 -17.13 4.82 6.33
N ILE A 39 -17.41 3.71 5.66
CA ILE A 39 -16.85 3.39 4.34
C ILE A 39 -17.99 3.37 3.33
N LYS A 40 -17.93 4.27 2.34
CA LYS A 40 -18.87 4.24 1.21
C LYS A 40 -18.36 3.23 0.19
N ILE A 41 -18.92 2.03 0.20
CA ILE A 41 -18.56 0.99 -0.75
C ILE A 41 -18.96 1.44 -2.17
N ASN A 42 -17.94 1.69 -2.99
CA ASN A 42 -18.06 1.97 -4.41
C ASN A 42 -16.93 1.24 -5.16
N VAL A 43 -17.02 1.18 -6.48
CA VAL A 43 -16.05 0.45 -7.31
C VAL A 43 -14.62 0.96 -7.11
N SER A 44 -14.42 2.26 -6.90
CA SER A 44 -13.11 2.85 -6.64
C SER A 44 -12.49 2.34 -5.33
N VAL A 45 -13.27 2.35 -4.24
CA VAL A 45 -12.81 1.86 -2.93
C VAL A 45 -12.49 0.36 -2.98
N ILE A 46 -13.32 -0.44 -3.65
CA ILE A 46 -13.07 -1.88 -3.84
C ILE A 46 -11.76 -2.09 -4.60
N MET A 47 -11.53 -1.36 -5.69
CA MET A 47 -10.31 -1.49 -6.48
C MET A 47 -9.07 -1.07 -5.68
N LYS A 48 -9.12 0.08 -4.99
CA LYS A 48 -8.03 0.53 -4.10
C LYS A 48 -7.68 -0.50 -3.03
N PHE A 49 -8.69 -1.09 -2.40
CA PHE A 49 -8.52 -2.15 -1.42
C PHE A 49 -7.84 -3.38 -2.04
N VAL A 50 -8.38 -3.89 -3.15
CA VAL A 50 -7.85 -5.08 -3.83
C VAL A 50 -6.41 -4.85 -4.29
N PHE A 51 -6.09 -3.70 -4.88
CA PHE A 51 -4.72 -3.37 -5.27
C PHE A 51 -3.78 -3.27 -4.08
N SER A 52 -4.20 -2.62 -2.98
CA SER A 52 -3.38 -2.52 -1.77
C SER A 52 -3.06 -3.91 -1.20
N VAL A 53 -4.07 -4.79 -1.09
CA VAL A 53 -3.87 -6.18 -0.65
C VAL A 53 -2.98 -6.94 -1.64
N ALA A 54 -3.18 -6.80 -2.95
CA ALA A 54 -2.38 -7.49 -3.97
C ALA A 54 -0.90 -7.07 -3.91
N ILE A 55 -0.60 -5.77 -3.82
CA ILE A 55 0.78 -5.27 -3.72
C ILE A 55 1.45 -5.77 -2.43
N SER A 56 0.70 -5.79 -1.34
CA SER A 56 1.19 -6.37 -0.08
C SER A 56 1.51 -7.85 -0.23
N LEU A 57 0.59 -8.64 -0.77
CA LEU A 57 0.76 -10.08 -0.90
C LEU A 57 1.88 -10.45 -1.89
N TYR A 58 1.88 -9.88 -3.08
CA TYR A 58 2.87 -10.21 -4.10
C TYR A 58 4.19 -9.46 -3.89
N GLY A 59 4.13 -8.14 -3.71
CA GLY A 59 5.31 -7.29 -3.55
C GLY A 59 6.00 -7.51 -2.19
N GLY A 60 5.24 -7.57 -1.11
CA GLY A 60 5.78 -7.84 0.22
C GLY A 60 6.40 -9.25 0.31
N SER A 61 5.75 -10.26 -0.26
CA SER A 61 6.33 -11.63 -0.28
C SER A 61 7.59 -11.70 -1.14
N ALA A 62 7.57 -11.10 -2.33
CA ALA A 62 8.75 -11.05 -3.19
C ALA A 62 9.93 -10.33 -2.52
N PHE A 63 9.67 -9.25 -1.78
CA PHE A 63 10.69 -8.54 -1.02
C PHE A 63 11.26 -9.40 0.12
N ILE A 64 10.38 -10.09 0.87
CA ILE A 64 10.79 -11.00 1.94
C ILE A 64 11.67 -12.14 1.39
N GLU A 65 11.34 -12.65 0.21
CA GLU A 65 12.08 -13.72 -0.45
C GLU A 65 13.42 -13.23 -0.99
N TYR A 66 13.43 -12.12 -1.73
CA TYR A 66 14.64 -11.57 -2.36
C TYR A 66 15.72 -11.20 -1.34
N TYR A 67 15.33 -10.66 -0.17
CA TYR A 67 16.26 -10.31 0.90
C TYR A 67 16.47 -11.43 1.93
N GLU A 68 15.96 -12.63 1.68
CA GLU A 68 16.02 -13.78 2.59
C GLU A 68 15.58 -13.47 4.04
N LEU A 69 14.67 -12.51 4.21
CA LEU A 69 14.15 -12.06 5.50
C LEU A 69 13.42 -13.19 6.24
N SER A 70 13.01 -14.23 5.49
CA SER A 70 12.44 -15.46 6.02
C SER A 70 13.38 -16.26 6.94
N LYS A 71 14.70 -16.17 6.73
CA LYS A 71 15.70 -16.94 7.51
C LYS A 71 16.12 -16.24 8.79
N HIS A 72 16.10 -14.91 8.81
CA HIS A 72 16.70 -14.12 9.89
C HIS A 72 15.68 -13.37 10.76
N TYR A 73 14.44 -13.18 10.28
CA TYR A 73 13.44 -12.38 10.97
C TYR A 73 12.18 -13.16 11.32
N SER A 74 11.57 -12.77 12.45
CA SER A 74 10.32 -13.37 12.94
C SER A 74 9.16 -13.16 11.96
N HIS A 75 8.15 -14.01 12.06
CA HIS A 75 6.92 -13.87 11.26
C HIS A 75 6.20 -12.53 11.51
N MET A 76 6.36 -11.93 12.68
CA MET A 76 5.82 -10.60 12.99
C MET A 76 6.53 -9.51 12.20
N ALA A 77 7.86 -9.56 12.09
CA ALA A 77 8.62 -8.61 11.28
C ALA A 77 8.29 -8.75 9.78
N GLN A 78 8.09 -9.98 9.32
CA GLN A 78 7.59 -10.22 7.96
C GLN A 78 6.19 -9.63 7.76
N GLY A 79 5.28 -9.79 8.73
CA GLY A 79 3.97 -9.13 8.70
C GLY A 79 4.06 -7.60 8.64
N PHE A 80 5.00 -7.00 9.36
CA PHE A 80 5.26 -5.56 9.29
C PHE A 80 5.70 -5.12 7.88
N VAL A 81 6.58 -5.88 7.22
CA VAL A 81 6.96 -5.60 5.83
C VAL A 81 5.74 -5.64 4.91
N MET A 82 4.88 -6.65 5.05
CA MET A 82 3.64 -6.74 4.26
C MET A 82 2.73 -5.51 4.49
N LEU A 83 2.60 -5.06 5.73
CA LEU A 83 1.85 -3.84 6.08
C LEU A 83 2.42 -2.60 5.40
N MET A 84 3.75 -2.44 5.41
CA MET A 84 4.42 -1.33 4.72
C MET A 84 4.15 -1.34 3.23
N PHE A 85 4.22 -2.50 2.57
CA PHE A 85 3.89 -2.62 1.15
C PHE A 85 2.41 -2.30 0.86
N ALA A 86 1.49 -2.67 1.74
CA ALA A 86 0.07 -2.34 1.59
C ALA A 86 -0.18 -0.82 1.60
N VAL A 87 0.41 -0.13 2.58
CA VAL A 87 0.24 1.31 2.81
C VAL A 87 0.97 2.13 1.74
N PHE A 88 2.27 1.90 1.61
CA PHE A 88 3.12 2.72 0.73
C PHE A 88 3.04 2.28 -0.74
N GLY A 89 2.74 1.01 -1.02
CA GLY A 89 2.53 0.55 -2.39
C GLY A 89 1.34 1.25 -3.05
N MET A 90 0.24 1.42 -2.32
CA MET A 90 -0.91 2.17 -2.82
C MET A 90 -0.60 3.66 -3.00
N LEU A 91 0.19 4.24 -2.09
CA LEU A 91 0.70 5.62 -2.24
C LEU A 91 1.54 5.78 -3.52
N CYS A 92 2.47 4.86 -3.80
CA CYS A 92 3.28 4.88 -5.02
C CYS A 92 2.41 4.83 -6.28
N ILE A 93 1.37 3.99 -6.32
CA ILE A 93 0.43 3.96 -7.44
C ILE A 93 -0.31 5.30 -7.57
N GLY A 94 -0.75 5.88 -6.46
CA GLY A 94 -1.38 7.21 -6.44
C GLY A 94 -0.47 8.29 -7.03
N ILE A 95 0.79 8.32 -6.62
CA ILE A 95 1.80 9.26 -7.14
C ILE A 95 2.05 9.03 -8.63
N LEU A 96 2.25 7.79 -9.06
CA LEU A 96 2.47 7.47 -10.48
C LEU A 96 1.27 7.87 -11.34
N TYR A 97 0.05 7.60 -10.87
CA TYR A 97 -1.17 8.00 -11.56
C TYR A 97 -1.29 9.52 -11.69
N GLN A 98 -1.03 10.26 -10.60
CA GLN A 98 -1.01 11.72 -10.62
C GLN A 98 0.09 12.26 -11.53
N ALA A 99 1.29 11.69 -11.51
CA ALA A 99 2.39 12.07 -12.38
C ALA A 99 2.03 11.88 -13.87
N VAL A 100 1.41 10.75 -14.23
CA VAL A 100 0.93 10.50 -15.60
C VAL A 100 -0.18 11.46 -16.00
N GLN A 101 -1.10 11.81 -15.09
CA GLN A 101 -2.11 12.82 -15.38
C GLN A 101 -1.52 14.20 -15.61
N LEU A 102 -0.55 14.64 -14.81
CA LEU A 102 0.13 15.93 -14.99
C LEU A 102 0.82 16.04 -16.35
N MET A 103 1.32 14.92 -16.89
CA MET A 103 1.91 14.86 -18.23
C MET A 103 0.88 14.90 -19.36
N LYS A 104 -0.40 14.62 -19.10
CA LYS A 104 -1.45 14.67 -20.13
C LYS A 104 -1.94 16.10 -20.32
N GLY A 105 -1.42 16.77 -21.36
CA GLY A 105 -1.94 18.05 -21.84
C GLY A 105 -1.16 19.29 -21.39
N LYS A 106 -0.04 19.13 -20.67
CA LYS A 106 0.87 20.22 -20.28
C LYS A 106 2.27 20.01 -20.87
N SER A 107 2.94 21.11 -21.20
CA SER A 107 4.36 21.06 -21.55
C SER A 107 5.21 20.79 -20.30
N LEU A 108 6.38 20.14 -20.46
CA LEU A 108 7.30 19.87 -19.34
C LEU A 108 7.68 21.15 -18.58
N ALA A 109 7.71 22.31 -19.25
CA ALA A 109 8.00 23.60 -18.64
C ALA A 109 6.91 24.07 -17.65
N GLU A 110 5.63 23.86 -17.96
CA GLU A 110 4.51 24.21 -17.09
C GLU A 110 4.47 23.31 -15.85
N ILE A 111 4.78 22.01 -16.02
CA ILE A 111 4.86 21.07 -14.90
C ILE A 111 5.98 21.49 -13.94
N ILE A 112 7.15 21.88 -14.46
CA ILE A 112 8.27 22.35 -13.62
C ILE A 112 7.91 23.64 -12.87
N LEU A 113 7.21 24.58 -13.51
CA LEU A 113 6.75 25.81 -12.88
C LEU A 113 5.75 25.53 -11.74
N GLU A 114 4.74 24.69 -11.97
CA GLU A 114 3.77 24.31 -10.92
C GLU A 114 4.42 23.57 -9.75
N VAL A 115 5.35 22.65 -10.02
CA VAL A 115 6.09 21.95 -8.96
C VAL A 115 6.91 22.96 -8.15
N LYS A 116 7.61 23.88 -8.82
CA LYS A 116 8.41 24.92 -8.15
C LYS A 116 7.54 25.86 -7.32
N GLU A 117 6.38 26.27 -7.80
CA GLU A 117 5.44 27.12 -7.06
C GLU A 117 4.82 26.38 -5.88
N THR A 118 4.43 25.12 -6.07
CA THR A 118 3.89 24.28 -5.00
C THR A 118 4.93 24.06 -3.90
N PHE A 119 6.17 23.69 -4.25
CA PHE A 119 7.27 23.61 -3.29
C PHE A 119 7.53 24.96 -2.61
N GLY A 120 7.55 26.06 -3.37
CA GLY A 120 7.70 27.41 -2.80
C GLY A 120 6.59 27.80 -1.82
N SER A 121 5.36 27.31 -2.01
CA SER A 121 4.23 27.52 -1.10
C SER A 121 4.25 26.63 0.14
N ILE A 122 4.87 25.45 0.06
CA ILE A 122 5.03 24.54 1.21
C ILE A 122 6.12 25.06 2.18
N PHE A 123 7.13 25.75 1.64
CA PHE A 123 8.24 26.33 2.41
C PHE A 123 8.07 27.83 2.72
N LYS A 124 6.87 28.39 2.51
CA LYS A 124 6.47 29.74 2.94
C LYS A 124 5.61 29.66 4.20
#